data_AF-A0A2V9ZB35-F1
#
_entry.id   AF-A0A2V9ZB35-F1
#
_cell.length_a   1.000
_cell.length_b   1.000
_cell.length_c   1.000
_cell.angle_alpha   90.00
_cell.angle_beta   90.00
_cell.angle_gamma   90.00
#
_symmetry.space_group_name_H-M   'P 1'
#
loop_
_entity.id
_entity.type
_entity.pdbx_description
1 polymer ?
#
loop_
_entity_poly.entity_id
_entity_poly.type
_entity_poly.pdbx_seq_one_letter_code
_entity_poly.pdbx_strand_id
1 'polypeptide(L)'
;MSLFTGAAVLEEKFGSAYFRFNDDTYSDLQPSLRPAEEAKGFAATWNSVAHNLAEWDALRLFMTFSQYLPITPGDKTETQPPGHPADRFLHARLQGMSQGAFDVYYDSTATEQIAVAQQKAVEGINYYNVWTSFPTRSRLESTASSEEYTDDLAIRSYRIQAEVKPPTTMQTHAELQVDVIRGGSRSVLFELSRFLKVDEVKMDGRSLGLIQNQALEGTQLARRGNDILTVVFPQPLRAGQKFELSFSYSGDVLSEAGGGLLYVGARGTWYPNRGLAAASFDMQFRYPAG
;
A
#
# COMPACT_ATOMS: atom_id res chain seq x y z
N MET A 1 -21.85 1.52 13.05
CA MET A 1 -22.11 2.97 13.17
C MET A 1 -22.85 3.26 14.46
N SER A 2 -24.04 2.70 14.66
CA SER A 2 -24.83 2.80 15.91
C SER A 2 -24.03 2.50 17.19
N LEU A 3 -23.08 1.55 17.15
CA LEU A 3 -22.19 1.26 18.29
C LEU A 3 -21.35 2.47 18.75
N PHE A 4 -20.91 3.33 17.83
CA PHE A 4 -20.00 4.44 18.12
C PHE A 4 -20.69 5.79 18.16
N THR A 5 -21.72 6.00 17.33
CA THR A 5 -22.42 7.28 17.19
C THR A 5 -23.78 7.28 17.88
N GLY A 6 -24.28 6.12 18.33
CA GLY A 6 -25.64 5.97 18.88
C GLY A 6 -26.76 6.06 17.84
N ALA A 7 -26.46 6.27 16.55
CA ALA A 7 -27.43 6.49 15.49
C ALA A 7 -27.29 5.48 14.33
N ALA A 8 -28.37 5.29 13.57
CA ALA A 8 -28.38 4.46 12.36
C ALA A 8 -28.09 5.25 11.08
N VAL A 9 -28.12 6.58 11.15
CA VAL A 9 -27.77 7.52 10.08
C VAL A 9 -26.77 8.51 10.65
N LEU A 10 -25.69 8.79 9.91
CA LEU A 10 -24.74 9.84 10.28
C LEU A 10 -25.26 11.17 9.73
N GLU A 11 -25.81 11.99 10.61
CA GLU A 11 -26.13 13.40 10.33
C GLU A 11 -25.17 14.26 11.16
N GLU A 12 -24.24 14.95 10.49
CA GLU A 12 -23.20 15.72 11.17
C GLU A 12 -22.88 16.99 10.38
N LYS A 13 -22.86 18.12 11.08
CA LYS A 13 -22.32 19.38 10.55
C LYS A 13 -20.82 19.41 10.76
N PHE A 14 -20.08 19.97 9.82
CA PHE A 14 -18.62 20.13 9.93
C PHE A 14 -18.21 21.58 9.65
N GLY A 15 -17.11 22.01 10.29
CA GLY A 15 -16.56 23.35 10.13
C GLY A 15 -15.43 23.44 9.11
N SER A 16 -14.69 22.36 8.91
CA SER A 16 -13.63 22.27 7.92
C SER A 16 -13.55 20.87 7.31
N ALA A 17 -13.02 20.81 6.10
CA ALA A 17 -12.82 19.58 5.35
C ALA A 17 -11.48 19.63 4.60
N TYR A 18 -10.75 18.53 4.64
CA TYR A 18 -9.59 18.25 3.79
C TYR A 18 -9.97 17.17 2.81
N PHE A 19 -9.73 17.40 1.52
CA PHE A 19 -10.01 16.43 0.46
C PHE A 19 -8.72 16.06 -0.26
N ARG A 20 -8.56 14.76 -0.54
CA ARG A 20 -7.45 14.21 -1.33
C ARG A 20 -8.01 13.18 -2.31
N PHE A 21 -7.66 13.32 -3.58
CA PHE A 21 -8.25 12.54 -4.67
C PHE A 21 -7.27 12.36 -5.83
N ASN A 22 -7.58 11.45 -6.76
CA ASN A 22 -6.77 11.17 -7.96
C ASN A 22 -7.52 11.37 -9.30
N ASP A 23 -8.71 11.99 -9.25
CA ASP A 23 -9.60 12.19 -10.39
C ASP A 23 -10.05 13.67 -10.52
N ASP A 24 -11.10 13.92 -11.29
CA ASP A 24 -11.64 15.25 -11.59
C ASP A 24 -12.49 15.86 -10.45
N THR A 25 -12.42 15.31 -9.23
CA THR A 25 -13.19 15.80 -8.06
C THR A 25 -13.06 17.32 -7.85
N TYR A 26 -11.91 17.93 -8.15
CA TYR A 26 -11.76 19.39 -8.06
C TYR A 26 -12.75 20.15 -8.94
N SER A 27 -12.93 19.70 -10.20
CA SER A 27 -13.86 20.32 -11.15
C SER A 27 -15.31 20.16 -10.71
N ASP A 28 -15.67 19.03 -10.12
CA ASP A 28 -17.01 18.79 -9.58
C ASP A 28 -17.32 19.66 -8.36
N LEU A 29 -16.30 19.93 -7.52
CA LEU A 29 -16.44 20.79 -6.34
C LEU A 29 -16.41 22.27 -6.69
N GLN A 30 -15.74 22.67 -7.78
CA GLN A 30 -15.51 24.06 -8.14
C GLN A 30 -16.75 24.97 -8.11
N PRO A 31 -17.95 24.55 -8.58
CA PRO A 31 -19.17 25.38 -8.50
C PRO A 31 -19.60 25.73 -7.07
N SER A 32 -19.19 24.92 -6.09
CA SER A 32 -19.50 25.09 -4.66
C SER A 32 -18.36 25.77 -3.89
N LEU A 33 -17.21 26.01 -4.52
CA LEU A 33 -16.05 26.63 -3.91
C LEU A 33 -16.01 28.13 -4.23
N ARG A 34 -15.40 28.91 -3.32
CA ARG A 34 -15.07 30.31 -3.55
C ARG A 34 -13.55 30.47 -3.56
N PRO A 35 -12.98 31.29 -4.45
CA PRO A 35 -11.56 31.60 -4.40
C PRO A 35 -11.17 32.18 -3.02
N ALA A 36 -10.00 31.79 -2.52
CA ALA A 36 -9.44 32.42 -1.33
C ALA A 36 -9.05 33.87 -1.63
N GLU A 37 -9.37 34.79 -0.71
CA GLU A 37 -9.03 36.22 -0.86
C GLU A 37 -7.52 36.45 -0.98
N GLU A 38 -6.71 35.70 -0.23
CA GLU A 38 -5.25 35.74 -0.26
C GLU A 38 -4.69 34.32 -0.44
N ALA A 39 -4.68 33.84 -1.69
CA ALA A 39 -4.39 32.44 -2.00
C ALA A 39 -3.00 31.95 -1.50
N LYS A 40 -1.98 32.82 -1.52
CA LYS A 40 -0.63 32.46 -1.05
C LYS A 40 -0.59 32.29 0.46
N GLY A 41 -1.16 33.23 1.22
CA GLY A 41 -1.30 33.13 2.66
C GLY A 41 -2.13 31.92 3.07
N PHE A 42 -3.26 31.67 2.41
CA PHE A 42 -4.06 30.47 2.66
C PHE A 42 -3.24 29.19 2.49
N ALA A 43 -2.53 29.05 1.36
CA ALA A 43 -1.67 27.91 1.12
C ALA A 43 -0.57 27.78 2.19
N ALA A 44 0.11 28.88 2.53
CA ALA A 44 1.16 28.90 3.54
C ALA A 44 0.65 28.47 4.93
N THR A 45 -0.53 28.93 5.34
CA THR A 45 -1.17 28.56 6.61
C THR A 45 -1.47 27.07 6.68
N TRP A 46 -1.97 26.48 5.59
CA TRP A 46 -2.44 25.09 5.60
C TRP A 46 -1.40 24.08 5.11
N ASN A 47 -0.26 24.50 4.57
CA ASN A 47 0.71 23.61 3.95
C ASN A 47 1.21 22.50 4.90
N SER A 48 1.58 22.86 6.14
CA SER A 48 2.03 21.86 7.12
C SER A 48 0.92 20.89 7.52
N VAL A 49 -0.30 21.38 7.70
CA VAL A 49 -1.47 20.54 8.00
C VAL A 49 -1.74 19.57 6.85
N ALA A 50 -1.79 20.07 5.63
CA ALA A 50 -2.01 19.26 4.42
C ALA A 50 -0.90 18.23 4.22
N HIS A 51 0.35 18.56 4.51
CA HIS A 51 1.48 17.63 4.44
C HIS A 51 1.34 16.49 5.46
N ASN A 52 1.03 16.80 6.72
CA ASN A 52 0.85 15.78 7.75
C ASN A 52 -0.36 14.88 7.47
N LEU A 53 -1.46 15.43 6.94
CA LEU A 53 -2.63 14.65 6.55
C LEU A 53 -2.36 13.78 5.31
N ALA A 54 -1.48 14.23 4.41
CA ALA A 54 -1.13 13.53 3.17
C ALA A 54 -0.45 12.18 3.39
N GLU A 55 0.23 11.99 4.53
CA GLU A 55 1.04 10.79 4.80
C GLU A 55 0.23 9.50 4.74
N TRP A 56 -1.02 9.53 5.20
CA TRP A 56 -1.92 8.36 5.21
C TRP A 56 -2.22 7.81 3.82
N ASP A 57 -2.27 8.70 2.83
CA ASP A 57 -2.66 8.36 1.47
C ASP A 57 -1.46 8.35 0.51
N ALA A 58 -0.26 8.67 1.02
CA ALA A 58 0.93 8.91 0.21
C ALA A 58 1.29 7.68 -0.62
N LEU A 59 1.36 6.50 0.00
CA LEU A 59 1.65 5.26 -0.72
C LEU A 59 0.54 4.91 -1.71
N ARG A 60 -0.73 4.97 -1.29
CA ARG A 60 -1.88 4.63 -2.14
C ARG A 60 -1.93 5.48 -3.41
N LEU A 61 -1.68 6.78 -3.29
CA LEU A 61 -1.64 7.69 -4.44
C LEU A 61 -0.34 7.61 -5.22
N PHE A 62 0.78 7.29 -4.56
CA PHE A 62 2.03 6.99 -5.27
C PHE A 62 1.82 5.83 -6.25
N MET A 63 1.11 4.76 -5.83
CA MET A 63 0.80 3.64 -6.71
C MET A 63 0.03 4.06 -7.98
N THR A 64 -0.92 5.00 -7.85
CA THR A 64 -1.62 5.58 -9.00
C THR A 64 -0.67 6.47 -9.82
N PHE A 65 -0.04 7.46 -9.19
CA PHE A 65 0.67 8.51 -9.92
C PHE A 65 2.01 8.06 -10.48
N SER A 66 2.58 6.95 -10.00
CA SER A 66 3.84 6.42 -10.52
C SER A 66 3.75 6.10 -12.02
N GLN A 67 2.57 5.75 -12.53
CA GLN A 67 2.35 5.53 -13.97
C GLN A 67 2.70 6.74 -14.85
N TYR A 68 2.64 7.96 -14.29
CA TYR A 68 2.97 9.20 -14.99
C TYR A 68 4.45 9.61 -14.88
N LEU A 69 5.29 8.84 -14.19
CA LEU A 69 6.72 9.13 -14.11
C LEU A 69 7.35 9.15 -15.52
N PRO A 70 8.41 9.94 -15.78
CA PRO A 70 9.08 9.91 -17.07
C PRO A 70 9.59 8.50 -17.41
N ILE A 71 9.50 8.11 -18.69
CA ILE A 71 10.14 6.90 -19.21
C ILE A 71 11.50 7.31 -19.81
N THR A 72 12.56 6.56 -19.53
CA THR A 72 13.91 6.87 -20.06
C THR A 72 13.89 6.88 -21.60
N PRO A 73 14.42 7.93 -22.26
CA PRO A 73 14.43 8.02 -23.72
C PRO A 73 15.24 6.88 -24.36
N GLY A 74 14.58 6.04 -25.16
CA GLY A 74 15.22 4.91 -25.86
C GLY A 74 14.26 3.78 -26.20
N ASP A 75 13.25 3.56 -25.35
CA ASP A 75 12.14 2.63 -25.62
C ASP A 75 11.02 3.38 -26.35
N LYS A 76 10.97 3.22 -27.68
CA LYS A 76 9.88 3.75 -28.52
C LYS A 76 8.61 2.93 -28.28
N THR A 77 7.89 3.23 -27.21
CA THR A 77 6.50 2.81 -27.07
C THR A 77 5.64 4.04 -26.83
N GLU A 78 4.62 4.18 -27.68
CA GLU A 78 3.75 5.34 -27.73
C GLU A 78 3.11 5.64 -26.38
N THR A 79 3.08 6.94 -26.09
CA THR A 79 2.40 7.59 -24.99
C THR A 79 0.89 7.31 -25.01
N GLN A 80 0.46 6.36 -24.19
CA GLN A 80 -0.74 6.51 -23.40
C GLN A 80 -0.39 6.05 -21.98
N PRO A 81 -0.62 6.84 -20.93
CA PRO A 81 -0.85 6.25 -19.63
C PRO A 81 -2.29 5.72 -19.66
N PRO A 82 -2.56 4.41 -19.79
CA PRO A 82 -3.78 3.91 -19.22
C PRO A 82 -3.54 3.95 -17.71
N GLY A 83 -3.77 5.11 -17.10
CA GLY A 83 -4.36 5.05 -15.77
C GLY A 83 -5.57 4.14 -15.90
N HIS A 84 -5.65 3.10 -15.08
CA HIS A 84 -6.81 2.23 -15.11
C HIS A 84 -8.02 3.16 -15.00
N PRO A 85 -8.91 3.29 -16.01
CA PRO A 85 -9.94 4.33 -16.00
C PRO A 85 -10.95 4.18 -14.84
N ALA A 86 -10.84 3.07 -14.10
CA ALA A 86 -11.57 2.77 -12.88
C ALA A 86 -10.79 3.03 -11.58
N ASP A 87 -9.48 3.35 -11.61
CA ASP A 87 -8.72 3.72 -10.41
C ASP A 87 -9.15 5.11 -9.95
N ARG A 88 -9.99 5.11 -8.91
CA ARG A 88 -10.52 6.28 -8.24
C ARG A 88 -10.27 6.19 -6.75
N PHE A 89 -9.89 7.31 -6.19
CA PHE A 89 -9.62 7.50 -4.77
C PHE A 89 -10.17 8.86 -4.35
N LEU A 90 -10.90 8.88 -3.24
CA LEU A 90 -11.33 10.08 -2.55
C LEU A 90 -11.21 9.82 -1.05
N HIS A 91 -10.44 10.66 -0.37
CA HIS A 91 -10.40 10.74 1.08
C HIS A 91 -10.86 12.14 1.49
N ALA A 92 -11.88 12.19 2.33
CA ALA A 92 -12.35 13.40 2.98
C ALA A 92 -12.17 13.29 4.49
N ARG A 93 -11.33 14.14 5.07
CA ARG A 93 -11.22 14.31 6.53
C ARG A 93 -12.06 15.50 6.95
N LEU A 94 -13.08 15.25 7.75
CA LEU A 94 -14.07 16.24 8.16
C LEU A 94 -13.91 16.56 9.64
N GLN A 95 -13.87 17.85 9.99
CA GLN A 95 -13.94 18.29 11.38
C GLN A 95 -15.40 18.50 11.77
N GLY A 96 -16.02 17.44 12.29
CA GLY A 96 -17.39 17.46 12.80
C GLY A 96 -17.54 18.36 14.04
N MET A 97 -18.74 18.92 14.20
CA MET A 97 -19.12 19.77 15.34
C MET A 97 -19.48 18.96 16.59
N SER A 98 -20.02 17.74 16.45
CA SER A 98 -20.44 16.87 17.55
C SER A 98 -19.55 15.63 17.68
N GLN A 99 -19.11 15.06 16.56
CA GLN A 99 -18.34 13.81 16.55
C GLN A 99 -16.84 14.04 16.58
N GLY A 100 -16.36 15.27 16.35
CA GLY A 100 -14.94 15.56 16.18
C GLY A 100 -14.44 15.19 14.78
N ALA A 101 -13.13 14.99 14.63
CA ALA A 101 -12.56 14.60 13.33
C ALA A 101 -12.93 13.17 12.96
N PHE A 102 -13.33 12.95 11.71
CA PHE A 102 -13.56 11.63 11.13
C PHE A 102 -13.22 11.64 9.63
N ASP A 103 -13.00 10.46 9.09
CA ASP A 103 -12.53 10.22 7.74
C ASP A 103 -13.60 9.47 6.94
N VAL A 104 -13.82 9.88 5.70
CA VAL A 104 -14.69 9.25 4.71
C VAL A 104 -13.84 8.88 3.51
N TYR A 105 -13.88 7.62 3.13
CA TYR A 105 -13.09 7.07 2.04
C TYR A 105 -13.97 6.51 0.94
N TYR A 106 -13.53 6.73 -0.29
CA TYR A 106 -13.80 5.89 -1.44
C TYR A 106 -12.46 5.44 -2.04
N ASP A 107 -12.20 4.14 -2.10
CA ASP A 107 -11.04 3.56 -2.78
C ASP A 107 -11.47 2.42 -3.67
N SER A 108 -11.39 2.63 -4.99
CA SER A 108 -11.73 1.63 -6.01
C SER A 108 -10.93 0.32 -5.88
N THR A 109 -9.71 0.38 -5.35
CA THR A 109 -8.80 -0.77 -5.22
C THR A 109 -9.04 -1.58 -3.95
N ALA A 110 -9.72 -1.01 -2.95
CA ALA A 110 -10.05 -1.71 -1.73
C ALA A 110 -11.18 -2.73 -1.95
N THR A 111 -11.17 -3.81 -1.16
CA THR A 111 -12.27 -4.79 -1.16
C THR A 111 -13.58 -4.15 -0.70
N GLU A 112 -13.53 -3.41 0.40
CA GLU A 112 -14.61 -2.55 0.88
C GLU A 112 -14.27 -1.12 0.46
N GLN A 113 -14.89 -0.69 -0.63
CA GLN A 113 -14.50 0.55 -1.31
C GLN A 113 -14.94 1.79 -0.57
N ILE A 114 -16.01 1.72 0.24
CA ILE A 114 -16.51 2.84 1.02
C ILE A 114 -16.26 2.57 2.48
N ALA A 115 -15.65 3.52 3.18
CA ALA A 115 -15.47 3.44 4.63
C ALA A 115 -15.70 4.80 5.29
N VAL A 116 -16.26 4.77 6.51
CA VAL A 116 -16.30 5.91 7.41
C VAL A 116 -15.69 5.49 8.73
N ALA A 117 -14.66 6.19 9.16
CA ALA A 117 -13.93 5.83 10.36
C ALA A 117 -13.51 7.06 11.14
N GLN A 118 -13.21 6.86 12.42
CA GLN A 118 -12.67 7.90 13.28
C GLN A 118 -11.42 7.39 13.97
N GLN A 119 -10.33 8.15 13.86
CA GLN A 119 -9.15 7.90 14.68
C GLN A 119 -9.42 8.34 16.13
N LYS A 120 -9.21 7.43 17.09
CA LYS A 120 -9.20 7.74 18.52
C LYS A 120 -7.90 7.29 19.16
N ALA A 121 -7.30 8.14 19.97
CA ALA A 121 -6.19 7.77 20.83
C ALA A 121 -6.74 7.25 22.17
N VAL A 122 -6.36 6.03 22.56
CA VAL A 122 -6.62 5.46 23.90
C VAL A 122 -5.28 5.06 24.48
N GLU A 123 -4.89 5.64 25.62
CA GLU A 123 -3.59 5.40 26.28
C GLU A 123 -2.37 5.59 25.35
N GLY A 124 -2.45 6.58 24.45
CA GLY A 124 -1.39 6.87 23.47
C GLY A 124 -1.31 5.88 22.31
N ILE A 125 -2.27 4.95 22.19
CA ILE A 125 -2.43 4.04 21.06
C ILE A 125 -3.54 4.57 20.16
N ASN A 126 -3.24 4.78 18.88
CA ASN A 126 -4.21 5.22 17.89
C ASN A 126 -5.00 4.01 17.35
N TYR A 127 -6.29 3.97 17.69
CA TYR A 127 -7.28 3.06 17.14
C TYR A 127 -8.09 3.74 16.03
N TYR A 128 -8.62 2.95 15.12
CA TYR A 128 -9.63 3.41 14.17
C TYR A 128 -10.97 2.78 14.52
N ASN A 129 -11.92 3.62 14.94
CA ASN A 129 -13.31 3.24 15.10
C ASN A 129 -13.95 3.24 13.71
N VAL A 130 -14.05 2.08 13.08
CA VAL A 130 -14.74 1.93 11.81
C VAL A 130 -16.25 1.99 12.07
N TRP A 131 -16.90 3.06 11.62
CA TRP A 131 -18.34 3.22 11.76
C TRP A 131 -19.08 2.38 10.72
N THR A 132 -18.58 2.35 9.49
CA THR A 132 -19.10 1.50 8.43
C THR A 132 -18.01 1.27 7.39
N SER A 133 -18.05 0.11 6.74
CA SER A 133 -17.17 -0.26 5.64
C SER A 133 -17.93 -1.26 4.78
N PHE A 134 -17.99 -1.05 3.47
CA PHE A 134 -18.72 -1.92 2.54
C PHE A 134 -18.29 -1.71 1.09
N PRO A 135 -18.45 -2.73 0.21
CA PRO A 135 -18.22 -2.59 -1.23
C PRO A 135 -19.33 -1.78 -1.91
N THR A 136 -19.05 -1.19 -3.07
CA THR A 136 -20.11 -0.60 -3.90
C THR A 136 -21.07 -1.67 -4.42
N ARG A 137 -22.30 -1.26 -4.74
CA ARG A 137 -23.32 -2.17 -5.30
C ARG A 137 -22.87 -2.81 -6.61
N SER A 138 -22.25 -2.04 -7.51
CA SER A 138 -21.70 -2.57 -8.77
C SER A 138 -20.65 -3.65 -8.54
N ARG A 139 -19.86 -3.53 -7.47
CA ARG A 139 -18.86 -4.55 -7.09
C ARG A 139 -19.51 -5.82 -6.59
N LEU A 140 -20.57 -5.71 -5.78
CA LEU A 140 -21.35 -6.86 -5.30
C LEU A 140 -22.02 -7.62 -6.46
N GLU A 141 -22.52 -6.87 -7.47
CA GLU A 141 -23.13 -7.45 -8.67
C GLU A 141 -22.08 -8.11 -9.57
N SER A 142 -20.84 -7.59 -9.64
CA SER A 142 -19.75 -8.21 -10.41
C SER A 142 -19.12 -9.43 -9.72
N THR A 143 -18.95 -9.42 -8.40
CA THR A 143 -18.35 -10.56 -7.67
C THR A 143 -19.24 -11.80 -7.68
N ALA A 144 -20.56 -11.64 -7.85
CA ALA A 144 -21.47 -12.76 -8.11
C ALA A 144 -21.18 -13.51 -9.44
N SER A 145 -20.33 -12.94 -10.31
CA SER A 145 -19.96 -13.51 -11.61
C SER A 145 -18.48 -13.88 -11.76
N SER A 146 -17.60 -13.50 -10.82
CA SER A 146 -16.17 -13.85 -10.85
C SER A 146 -15.56 -13.87 -9.43
N GLU A 147 -15.18 -15.06 -8.96
CA GLU A 147 -14.43 -15.29 -7.71
C GLU A 147 -12.93 -14.92 -7.82
N GLU A 148 -12.55 -14.02 -8.73
CA GLU A 148 -11.15 -13.66 -8.89
C GLU A 148 -10.81 -12.45 -8.03
N TYR A 149 -10.03 -12.72 -6.97
CA TYR A 149 -9.09 -11.74 -6.42
C TYR A 149 -8.24 -11.25 -7.59
N THR A 150 -8.65 -10.17 -8.23
CA THR A 150 -7.92 -9.63 -9.36
C THR A 150 -6.69 -8.93 -8.81
N ASP A 151 -5.66 -9.70 -8.49
CA ASP A 151 -4.31 -9.18 -8.44
C ASP A 151 -3.89 -8.88 -9.89
N ASP A 152 -3.27 -7.72 -10.11
CA ASP A 152 -2.72 -7.36 -11.42
C ASP A 152 -1.60 -8.30 -11.86
N LEU A 153 -1.02 -9.05 -10.91
CA LEU A 153 0.07 -10.00 -11.14
C LEU A 153 -0.21 -11.34 -10.46
N ALA A 154 0.25 -12.41 -11.07
CA ALA A 154 0.30 -13.73 -10.47
C ALA A 154 1.77 -14.16 -10.29
N ILE A 155 2.16 -14.46 -9.06
CA ILE A 155 3.45 -15.10 -8.78
C ILE A 155 3.29 -16.60 -8.98
N ARG A 156 3.98 -17.17 -9.97
CA ARG A 156 3.86 -18.59 -10.32
C ARG A 156 4.74 -19.48 -9.48
N SER A 157 5.95 -19.01 -9.17
CA SER A 157 6.90 -19.75 -8.37
C SER A 157 7.86 -18.85 -7.63
N TYR A 158 8.35 -19.37 -6.52
CA TYR A 158 9.42 -18.83 -5.71
C TYR A 158 10.59 -19.83 -5.68
N ARG A 159 11.81 -19.35 -5.93
CA ARG A 159 13.04 -20.03 -5.53
C ARG A 159 13.72 -19.20 -4.45
N ILE A 160 13.85 -19.75 -3.25
CA ILE A 160 14.37 -19.02 -2.09
C ILE A 160 15.61 -19.73 -1.55
N GLN A 161 16.70 -18.98 -1.41
CA GLN A 161 17.92 -19.42 -0.74
C GLN A 161 18.12 -18.57 0.50
N ALA A 162 17.94 -19.15 1.68
CA ALA A 162 18.09 -18.49 2.96
C ALA A 162 19.30 -19.06 3.71
N GLU A 163 20.17 -18.17 4.19
CA GLU A 163 21.29 -18.50 5.04
C GLU A 163 21.11 -17.87 6.42
N VAL A 164 21.15 -18.71 7.46
CA VAL A 164 21.18 -18.26 8.84
C VAL A 164 22.60 -17.82 9.19
N LYS A 165 22.74 -16.54 9.56
CA LYS A 165 23.94 -15.95 10.13
C LYS A 165 23.67 -15.73 11.63
N PRO A 166 24.15 -16.62 12.52
CA PRO A 166 23.89 -16.49 13.95
C PRO A 166 24.30 -15.13 14.51
N PRO A 167 23.62 -14.64 15.56
CA PRO A 167 22.58 -15.36 16.31
C PRO A 167 21.18 -15.29 15.66
N THR A 168 20.81 -14.18 15.02
CA THR A 168 19.42 -13.89 14.60
C THR A 168 19.28 -13.42 13.17
N THR A 169 20.39 -13.22 12.47
CA THR A 169 20.39 -12.64 11.14
C THR A 169 20.10 -13.72 10.10
N MET A 170 19.28 -13.38 9.12
CA MET A 170 19.06 -14.20 7.93
C MET A 170 19.46 -13.39 6.70
N GLN A 171 20.25 -13.99 5.83
CA GLN A 171 20.57 -13.45 4.51
C GLN A 171 19.81 -14.28 3.47
N THR A 172 19.04 -13.63 2.61
CA THR A 172 18.15 -14.35 1.69
C THR A 172 18.22 -13.79 0.28
N HIS A 173 18.19 -14.71 -0.68
CA HIS A 173 17.94 -14.42 -2.08
C HIS A 173 16.64 -15.10 -2.51
N ALA A 174 15.75 -14.37 -3.16
CA ALA A 174 14.49 -14.91 -3.68
C ALA A 174 14.31 -14.55 -5.15
N GLU A 175 14.09 -15.56 -6.00
CA GLU A 175 13.73 -15.42 -7.41
C GLU A 175 12.24 -15.74 -7.57
N LEU A 176 11.49 -14.84 -8.22
CA LEU A 176 10.06 -14.95 -8.45
C LEU A 176 9.78 -14.98 -9.95
N GLN A 177 8.98 -15.94 -10.40
CA GLN A 177 8.43 -15.96 -11.76
C GLN A 177 7.07 -15.27 -11.77
N VAL A 178 6.95 -14.20 -12.54
CA VAL A 178 5.80 -13.29 -12.48
C VAL A 178 5.07 -13.27 -13.82
N ASP A 179 3.75 -13.47 -13.78
CA ASP A 179 2.85 -13.25 -14.90
C ASP A 179 2.01 -11.99 -14.63
N VAL A 180 2.01 -11.02 -15.55
CA VAL A 180 1.14 -9.85 -15.48
C VAL A 180 -0.24 -10.22 -16.02
N ILE A 181 -1.25 -10.21 -15.15
CA ILE A 181 -2.64 -10.49 -15.51
C ILE A 181 -3.28 -9.23 -16.09
N ARG A 182 -3.11 -8.10 -15.41
CA ARG A 182 -3.57 -6.78 -15.87
C ARG A 182 -2.41 -5.82 -15.97
N GLY A 183 -2.27 -5.17 -17.13
CA GLY A 183 -1.26 -4.14 -17.36
C GLY A 183 -1.67 -2.78 -16.80
N GLY A 184 -0.77 -1.81 -16.90
CA GLY A 184 -0.97 -0.41 -16.50
C GLY A 184 -0.27 -0.05 -15.20
N SER A 185 -0.15 -0.99 -14.27
CA SER A 185 0.57 -0.78 -13.01
C SER A 185 2.08 -0.60 -13.27
N ARG A 186 2.65 0.50 -12.76
CA ARG A 186 4.11 0.74 -12.77
C ARG A 186 4.77 0.45 -11.43
N SER A 187 3.98 0.37 -10.37
CA SER A 187 4.46 0.01 -9.05
C SER A 187 3.71 -1.21 -8.56
N VAL A 188 4.39 -2.11 -7.85
CA VAL A 188 3.81 -3.34 -7.32
C VAL A 188 4.16 -3.46 -5.84
N LEU A 189 3.16 -3.83 -5.04
CA LEU A 189 3.30 -4.02 -3.60
C LEU A 189 3.69 -5.46 -3.26
N PHE A 190 4.59 -5.64 -2.31
CA PHE A 190 4.90 -6.90 -1.67
C PHE A 190 4.82 -6.70 -0.17
N GLU A 191 4.51 -7.77 0.55
CA GLU A 191 4.66 -7.83 1.99
C GLU A 191 6.03 -8.41 2.33
N LEU A 192 6.81 -7.71 3.14
CA LEU A 192 8.10 -8.17 3.64
C LEU A 192 8.38 -7.54 5.00
N SER A 193 8.80 -8.37 5.95
CA SER A 193 9.07 -7.98 7.32
C SER A 193 9.99 -6.78 7.37
N ARG A 194 9.65 -5.79 8.20
CA ARG A 194 10.53 -4.66 8.48
C ARG A 194 11.91 -5.01 9.03
N PHE A 195 12.06 -6.20 9.59
CA PHE A 195 13.33 -6.70 10.08
C PHE A 195 14.23 -7.23 8.95
N LEU A 196 13.70 -7.31 7.73
CA LEU A 196 14.41 -7.73 6.54
C LEU A 196 14.57 -6.55 5.59
N LYS A 197 15.75 -5.95 5.58
CA LYS A 197 16.07 -4.83 4.69
C LYS A 197 16.38 -5.37 3.30
N VAL A 198 15.75 -4.79 2.28
CA VAL A 198 16.04 -5.10 0.88
C VAL A 198 17.24 -4.30 0.41
N ASP A 199 18.27 -4.99 -0.03
CA ASP A 199 19.48 -4.39 -0.60
C ASP A 199 19.29 -4.12 -2.09
N GLU A 200 18.64 -5.04 -2.80
CA GLU A 200 18.44 -4.92 -4.24
C GLU A 200 17.23 -5.72 -4.73
N VAL A 201 16.52 -5.15 -5.72
CA VAL A 201 15.54 -5.86 -6.54
C VAL A 201 15.97 -5.72 -7.99
N LYS A 202 15.94 -6.81 -8.77
CA LYS A 202 16.19 -6.78 -10.22
C LYS A 202 15.03 -7.37 -10.98
N MET A 203 14.82 -6.88 -12.19
CA MET A 203 14.04 -7.54 -13.24
C MET A 203 14.98 -7.89 -14.37
N ASP A 204 15.04 -9.18 -14.73
CA ASP A 204 15.89 -9.69 -15.81
C ASP A 204 17.34 -9.17 -15.71
N GLY A 205 17.88 -9.13 -14.47
CA GLY A 205 19.24 -8.68 -14.16
C GLY A 205 19.45 -7.17 -14.04
N ARG A 206 18.43 -6.33 -14.26
CA ARG A 206 18.52 -4.86 -14.12
C ARG A 206 17.89 -4.38 -12.82
N SER A 207 18.60 -3.56 -12.04
CA SER A 207 18.13 -3.04 -10.77
C SER A 207 16.89 -2.15 -10.93
N LEU A 208 15.94 -2.31 -10.02
CA LEU A 208 14.68 -1.58 -9.95
C LEU A 208 14.69 -0.56 -8.79
N GLY A 209 13.85 0.47 -8.92
CA GLY A 209 13.56 1.35 -7.79
C GLY A 209 12.70 0.62 -6.75
N LEU A 210 12.93 0.92 -5.47
CA LEU A 210 12.12 0.37 -4.38
C LEU A 210 11.79 1.43 -3.33
N ILE A 211 10.67 1.25 -2.65
CA ILE A 211 10.29 1.98 -1.45
C ILE A 211 9.95 0.93 -0.41
N GLN A 212 10.71 0.87 0.67
CA GLN A 212 10.45 -0.07 1.77
C GLN A 212 10.09 0.72 3.02
N ASN A 213 8.98 0.34 3.67
CA ASN A 213 8.56 0.87 4.97
C ASN A 213 8.66 2.39 5.06
N GLN A 214 7.85 3.12 4.26
CA GLN A 214 7.79 4.59 4.32
C GLN A 214 7.76 5.06 5.78
N ALA A 215 8.59 6.07 6.06
CA ALA A 215 8.87 6.56 7.41
C ALA A 215 7.59 7.03 8.11
N LEU A 216 6.91 6.14 8.82
CA LEU A 216 5.99 6.55 9.87
C LEU A 216 6.87 7.00 11.03
N GLU A 217 6.91 8.30 11.33
CA GLU A 217 7.68 8.78 12.47
C GLU A 217 7.02 8.39 13.81
N GLY A 218 7.85 8.23 14.85
CA GLY A 218 7.40 8.07 16.23
C GLY A 218 6.91 6.66 16.64
N THR A 219 6.08 6.60 17.68
CA THR A 219 5.53 5.35 18.27
C THR A 219 4.60 4.58 17.32
N GLN A 220 4.30 5.15 16.15
CA GLN A 220 3.52 4.54 15.08
C GLN A 220 4.32 3.46 14.34
N LEU A 221 5.61 3.71 14.05
CA LEU A 221 6.48 2.69 13.46
C LEU A 221 6.60 1.50 14.40
N ALA A 222 6.92 1.71 15.67
CA ALA A 222 7.15 0.63 16.64
C ALA A 222 5.93 -0.28 16.91
N ARG A 223 4.71 0.18 16.59
CA ARG A 223 3.46 -0.54 16.90
C ARG A 223 2.62 -0.94 15.68
N ARG A 224 2.83 -0.33 14.51
CA ARG A 224 2.08 -0.62 13.28
C ARG A 224 2.99 -1.25 12.24
N GLY A 225 3.18 -2.56 12.34
CA GLY A 225 3.83 -3.44 11.35
C GLY A 225 3.47 -3.17 9.89
N ASN A 226 3.92 -2.08 9.26
CA ASN A 226 4.03 -2.03 7.82
C ASN A 226 5.22 -2.91 7.48
N ASP A 227 4.89 -4.13 7.05
CA ASP A 227 5.78 -5.07 6.41
C ASP A 227 5.59 -4.88 4.91
N ILE A 228 5.90 -3.69 4.37
CA ILE A 228 5.53 -3.29 3.01
C ILE A 228 6.78 -2.94 2.21
N LEU A 229 6.86 -3.51 1.01
CA LEU A 229 7.84 -3.23 -0.02
C LEU A 229 7.14 -2.87 -1.32
N THR A 230 7.45 -1.71 -1.89
CA THR A 230 6.98 -1.31 -3.22
C THR A 230 8.12 -1.38 -4.21
N VAL A 231 7.93 -2.12 -5.30
CA VAL A 231 8.86 -2.21 -6.42
C VAL A 231 8.36 -1.32 -7.55
N VAL A 232 9.23 -0.46 -8.08
CA VAL A 232 8.90 0.53 -9.12
C VAL A 232 9.59 0.16 -10.42
N PHE A 233 8.79 -0.10 -11.45
CA PHE A 233 9.25 -0.51 -12.77
C PHE A 233 9.62 0.69 -13.65
N PRO A 234 10.56 0.52 -14.59
CA PRO A 234 10.99 1.60 -15.49
C PRO A 234 9.88 2.07 -16.44
N GLN A 235 8.87 1.24 -16.69
CA GLN A 235 7.68 1.54 -17.49
C GLN A 235 6.47 0.78 -16.92
N PRO A 236 5.23 1.22 -17.18
CA PRO A 236 4.04 0.44 -16.87
C PRO A 236 4.12 -0.99 -17.41
N LEU A 237 3.70 -1.96 -16.60
CA LEU A 237 3.69 -3.37 -16.96
C LEU A 237 2.63 -3.63 -18.03
N ARG A 238 2.88 -4.60 -18.91
CA ARG A 238 1.96 -4.97 -19.99
C ARG A 238 1.20 -6.24 -19.64
N ALA A 239 -0.10 -6.29 -19.92
CA ALA A 239 -0.87 -7.52 -19.74
C ALA A 239 -0.25 -8.67 -20.53
N GLY A 240 -0.16 -9.85 -19.91
CA GLY A 240 0.48 -11.05 -20.48
C GLY A 240 2.01 -11.03 -20.44
N GLN A 241 2.65 -9.95 -19.97
CA GLN A 241 4.10 -9.90 -19.79
C GLN A 241 4.54 -10.93 -18.73
N LYS A 242 5.67 -11.59 -18.99
CA LYS A 242 6.31 -12.50 -18.06
C LYS A 242 7.75 -12.07 -17.83
N PHE A 243 8.20 -12.14 -16.58
CA PHE A 243 9.56 -11.77 -16.20
C PHE A 243 9.95 -12.42 -14.88
N GLU A 244 11.25 -12.39 -14.59
CA GLU A 244 11.79 -12.80 -13.31
C GLU A 244 12.09 -11.58 -12.45
N LEU A 245 11.72 -11.64 -11.17
CA LEU A 245 12.20 -10.72 -10.14
C LEU A 245 13.18 -11.41 -9.21
N SER A 246 14.34 -10.81 -8.98
CA SER A 246 15.31 -11.28 -7.98
C SER A 246 15.41 -10.29 -6.84
N PHE A 247 15.25 -10.74 -5.60
CA PHE A 247 15.36 -9.95 -4.38
C PHE A 247 16.58 -10.42 -3.58
N SER A 248 17.38 -9.46 -3.11
CA SER A 248 18.44 -9.70 -2.12
C SER A 248 18.12 -8.89 -0.88
N TYR A 249 17.99 -9.56 0.26
CA TYR A 249 17.58 -8.93 1.50
C TYR A 249 18.16 -9.64 2.73
N SER A 250 18.30 -8.90 3.82
CA SER A 250 18.88 -9.45 5.06
C SER A 250 18.38 -8.72 6.31
N GLY A 251 18.49 -9.39 7.46
CA GLY A 251 18.31 -8.77 8.77
C GLY A 251 17.84 -9.71 9.87
N ASP A 252 17.53 -9.14 11.03
CA ASP A 252 17.26 -9.86 12.28
C ASP A 252 15.79 -10.29 12.40
N VAL A 253 15.40 -11.27 11.59
CA VAL A 253 14.03 -11.81 11.58
C VAL A 253 13.85 -13.05 12.46
N LEU A 254 14.96 -13.65 12.91
CA LEU A 254 14.94 -14.82 13.78
C LEU A 254 14.87 -14.40 15.25
N SER A 255 14.23 -15.22 16.07
CA SER A 255 14.15 -15.06 17.52
C SER A 255 14.53 -16.36 18.21
N GLU A 256 15.14 -16.26 19.39
CA GLU A 256 15.50 -17.42 20.20
C GLU A 256 14.32 -17.85 21.08
N ALA A 257 13.94 -19.12 21.00
CA ALA A 257 12.91 -19.74 21.86
C ALA A 257 13.50 -20.46 23.09
N GLY A 258 14.82 -20.32 23.30
CA GLY A 258 15.60 -20.97 24.36
C GLY A 258 16.32 -22.23 23.88
N GLY A 259 17.45 -22.54 24.52
CA GLY A 259 18.24 -23.76 24.23
C GLY A 259 18.88 -23.78 22.83
N GLY A 260 19.13 -22.61 22.22
CA GLY A 260 19.66 -22.50 20.87
C GLY A 260 18.64 -22.73 19.74
N LEU A 261 17.35 -22.88 20.07
CA LEU A 261 16.28 -22.97 19.08
C LEU A 261 15.97 -21.58 18.51
N LEU A 262 16.19 -21.41 17.20
CA LEU A 262 15.82 -20.21 16.46
C LEU A 262 14.52 -20.44 15.68
N TYR A 263 13.65 -19.43 15.65
CA TYR A 263 12.43 -19.45 14.84
C TYR A 263 12.21 -18.11 14.14
N VAL A 264 11.50 -18.13 13.01
CA VAL A 264 11.10 -16.92 12.27
C VAL A 264 9.71 -16.48 12.76
N GLY A 265 9.63 -15.33 13.44
CA GLY A 265 8.36 -14.78 13.91
C GLY A 265 7.50 -14.17 12.77
N ALA A 266 8.15 -13.74 11.69
CA ALA A 266 7.54 -13.09 10.53
C ALA A 266 6.85 -14.09 9.56
N ARG A 267 5.87 -14.84 10.07
CA ARG A 267 5.13 -15.94 9.41
C ARG A 267 5.09 -15.91 7.88
N GLY A 268 4.22 -15.09 7.31
CA GLY A 268 4.04 -14.99 5.85
C GLY A 268 4.88 -13.90 5.20
N THR A 269 5.65 -13.15 5.99
CA THR A 269 6.34 -11.92 5.55
C THR A 269 7.86 -12.03 5.63
N TRP A 270 8.43 -13.22 5.87
CA TRP A 270 9.89 -13.44 5.83
C TRP A 270 10.46 -13.54 4.40
N TYR A 271 9.58 -13.54 3.40
CA TYR A 271 9.89 -13.46 1.97
C TYR A 271 8.96 -12.44 1.30
N PRO A 272 9.30 -11.94 0.08
CA PRO A 272 8.46 -10.99 -0.66
C PRO A 272 7.12 -11.62 -1.07
N ASN A 273 6.13 -11.51 -0.19
CA ASN A 273 4.83 -12.14 -0.35
C ASN A 273 3.87 -11.22 -1.12
N ARG A 274 2.95 -11.81 -1.88
CA ARG A 274 1.90 -11.10 -2.61
C ARG A 274 0.53 -11.78 -2.38
N GLY A 275 0.13 -11.86 -1.11
CA GLY A 275 -1.20 -12.30 -0.70
C GLY A 275 -1.39 -13.82 -0.69
N LEU A 276 -2.61 -14.27 -1.03
CA LEU A 276 -3.05 -15.65 -0.85
C LEU A 276 -3.01 -16.49 -2.14
N ALA A 277 -2.50 -15.92 -3.24
CA ALA A 277 -2.42 -16.64 -4.51
C ALA A 277 -1.49 -17.84 -4.41
N ALA A 278 -1.91 -18.98 -4.96
CA ALA A 278 -1.10 -20.19 -4.95
C ALA A 278 0.12 -20.05 -5.87
N ALA A 279 1.28 -20.50 -5.37
CA ALA A 279 2.55 -20.53 -6.09
C ALA A 279 3.32 -21.82 -5.76
N SER A 280 4.23 -22.22 -6.65
CA SER A 280 5.19 -23.30 -6.39
C SER A 280 6.40 -22.78 -5.61
N PHE A 281 6.98 -23.60 -4.73
CA PHE A 281 8.13 -23.20 -3.92
C PHE A 281 9.28 -24.20 -4.05
N ASP A 282 10.46 -23.68 -4.32
CA ASP A 282 11.76 -24.36 -4.20
C ASP A 282 12.57 -23.59 -3.15
N MET A 283 12.94 -24.26 -2.06
CA MET A 283 13.56 -23.60 -0.90
C MET A 283 14.81 -24.33 -0.44
N GLN A 284 15.91 -23.58 -0.34
CA GLN A 284 17.17 -24.04 0.24
C GLN A 284 17.49 -23.24 1.50
N PHE A 285 17.73 -23.95 2.60
CA PHE A 285 18.16 -23.36 3.87
C PHE A 285 19.60 -23.78 4.18
N ARG A 286 20.45 -22.80 4.50
CA ARG A 286 21.83 -23.00 4.94
C ARG A 286 21.92 -22.53 6.40
N TYR A 287 22.50 -23.37 7.24
CA TYR A 287 22.70 -23.09 8.65
C TYR A 287 24.09 -23.55 9.07
N PRO A 288 24.70 -22.93 10.10
CA PRO A 288 26.02 -23.32 10.59
C PRO A 288 26.03 -24.75 11.09
N ALA A 289 27.20 -25.40 11.04
CA ALA A 289 27.42 -26.62 11.79
C ALA A 289 27.34 -26.30 13.30
N GLY A 290 26.60 -27.12 14.05
CA GLY A 290 26.40 -26.98 15.49
C GLY A 290 27.61 -27.32 16.33
#